data_AF-A7HRY1-F1
#
_entry.id   AF-A7HRY1-F1
#
_cell.length_a   1.000
_cell.length_b   1.000
_cell.length_c   1.000
_cell.angle_alpha   90.00
_cell.angle_beta   90.00
_cell.angle_gamma   90.00
#
_symmetry.space_group_name_H-M   'P 1'
#
loop_
_entity.id
_entity.type
_entity.pdbx_description
1 polymer ?
#
loop_
_entity_poly.entity_id
_entity_poly.type
_entity_poly.pdbx_seq_one_letter_code
_entity_poly.pdbx_strand_id
1 'polypeptide(L)'
;MDRSYIATTIFRRFAEFSPGVEVLIDVSMTKGGGKDETGRSRTLKPLSAVMDKLPNHEWVEDPDSGIRVHYIHDPKHENSSHTLSARANPATASTTFCALIHKGERYDFKTKKGWSAVAPNFGIPFGSKVLTVEISLPSDMVLPNQYRDGVVWPEDRSPATADDFSLFVRELMPDWVKEVVKAESPGSDENLDDLQRDLQDLLDEFKVPTATLTQSRSTSAFPVRPESEGQDQSVPTSFEADLSLDDIELLDGEQRSRASRRATNKKIRKAPEGAKLAKASQALERVPQIEMLIDPEEIDSKNIKGRAGRYYKEAQTLFINGLYPVAERMAAELAAELAAEGEPELVRNAALQASRRSMAFRVGKATCYAISKREADDWSSDDLDAATSPESLSMAADDYKQSLSIAKRWARERIKMADVVGGEEAAA
;
A
#
# COMPACT_ATOMS: atom_id res chain seq x y z
N MET A 1 23.60 -18.12 -19.25
CA MET A 1 22.26 -18.74 -19.24
C MET A 1 22.18 -19.70 -18.07
N ASP A 2 21.08 -19.67 -17.32
CA ASP A 2 20.79 -20.66 -16.27
C ASP A 2 20.59 -22.03 -16.93
N ARG A 3 21.27 -23.08 -16.44
CA ARG A 3 21.15 -24.45 -16.99
C ARG A 3 19.70 -24.94 -16.91
N SER A 4 18.98 -24.51 -15.88
CA SER A 4 17.58 -24.87 -15.64
C SER A 4 16.55 -24.03 -16.40
N TYR A 5 16.98 -23.20 -17.36
CA TYR A 5 16.12 -22.25 -18.06
C TYR A 5 14.92 -22.92 -18.75
N ILE A 6 15.14 -24.04 -19.45
CA ILE A 6 14.06 -24.75 -20.18
C ILE A 6 13.05 -25.32 -19.19
N ALA A 7 13.52 -26.07 -18.20
CA ALA A 7 12.66 -26.66 -17.16
C ALA A 7 11.83 -25.59 -16.44
N THR A 8 12.48 -24.48 -16.09
CA THR A 8 11.84 -23.34 -15.43
C THR A 8 10.82 -22.67 -16.34
N THR A 9 11.11 -22.49 -17.62
CA THR A 9 10.18 -21.88 -18.59
C THR A 9 8.93 -22.74 -18.78
N ILE A 10 9.09 -24.06 -18.90
CA ILE A 10 7.96 -24.99 -19.02
C ILE A 10 7.12 -24.95 -17.74
N PHE A 11 7.75 -25.02 -16.57
CA PHE A 11 7.03 -24.92 -15.29
C PHE A 11 6.27 -23.60 -15.15
N ARG A 12 6.90 -22.47 -15.50
CA ARG A 12 6.26 -21.16 -15.45
C ARG A 12 5.09 -21.04 -16.42
N ARG A 13 5.07 -21.84 -17.49
CA ARG A 13 4.05 -21.75 -18.52
C ARG A 13 2.85 -22.65 -18.29
N PHE A 14 3.03 -23.84 -17.72
CA PHE A 14 1.96 -24.84 -17.66
C PHE A 14 1.52 -25.10 -16.22
N ALA A 15 0.25 -24.80 -15.93
CA ALA A 15 -0.37 -25.10 -14.66
C ALA A 15 -0.54 -26.63 -14.47
N GLU A 16 -0.91 -27.29 -15.55
CA GLU A 16 -1.09 -28.73 -15.66
C GLU A 16 -0.57 -29.22 -17.02
N PHE A 17 -0.20 -30.49 -17.09
CA PHE A 17 0.08 -31.16 -18.35
C PHE A 17 -1.14 -31.97 -18.77
N SER A 18 -1.36 -32.10 -20.08
CA SER A 18 -2.46 -32.91 -20.60
C SER A 18 -2.34 -34.37 -20.13
N PRO A 19 -3.46 -35.09 -19.97
CA PRO A 19 -3.44 -36.47 -19.52
C PRO A 19 -2.52 -37.35 -20.37
N GLY A 20 -1.64 -38.11 -19.72
CA GLY A 20 -0.66 -39.00 -20.37
C GLY A 20 0.59 -38.31 -20.92
N VAL A 21 0.75 -36.99 -20.74
CA VAL A 21 1.96 -36.26 -21.13
C VAL A 21 2.97 -36.25 -19.98
N GLU A 22 4.14 -36.82 -20.21
CA GLU A 22 5.28 -36.75 -19.29
C GLU A 22 6.42 -35.95 -19.91
N VAL A 23 6.96 -34.99 -19.15
CA VAL A 23 8.11 -34.18 -19.58
C VAL A 23 9.35 -34.70 -18.88
N LEU A 24 10.23 -35.34 -19.64
CA LEU A 24 11.52 -35.82 -19.16
C LEU A 24 12.62 -34.81 -19.51
N ILE A 25 13.38 -34.38 -18.51
CA ILE A 25 14.48 -33.43 -18.66
C ILE A 25 15.77 -34.12 -18.30
N ASP A 26 16.77 -34.00 -19.17
CA ASP A 26 18.11 -34.48 -18.88
C ASP A 26 18.68 -33.73 -17.66
N VAL A 27 19.23 -34.47 -16.70
CA VAL A 27 19.74 -33.91 -15.44
C VAL A 27 20.82 -32.86 -15.70
N SER A 28 21.62 -33.00 -16.76
CA SER A 28 22.60 -31.99 -17.19
C SER A 28 21.99 -30.60 -17.46
N MET A 29 20.69 -30.55 -17.76
CA MET A 29 19.89 -29.34 -18.01
C MET A 29 19.11 -28.88 -16.76
N THR A 30 19.48 -29.34 -15.57
CA THR A 30 18.84 -28.96 -14.30
C THR A 30 19.83 -28.35 -13.33
N LYS A 31 19.32 -27.67 -12.29
CA LYS A 31 20.14 -27.08 -11.24
C LYS A 31 20.67 -28.20 -10.34
N GLY A 32 21.97 -28.50 -10.45
CA GLY A 32 22.61 -29.67 -9.85
C GLY A 32 23.20 -30.64 -10.88
N GLY A 33 22.84 -30.47 -12.15
CA GLY A 33 23.37 -31.20 -13.30
C GLY A 33 24.84 -30.96 -13.60
N GLY A 34 25.68 -31.99 -13.43
CA GLY A 34 27.09 -31.99 -13.83
C GLY A 34 27.33 -32.37 -15.30
N LYS A 35 28.56 -32.17 -15.79
CA LYS A 35 28.98 -32.57 -17.16
C LYS A 35 28.88 -34.09 -17.38
N ASP A 36 28.93 -34.87 -16.29
CA ASP A 36 28.90 -36.34 -16.28
C ASP A 36 27.51 -36.93 -15.97
N GLU A 37 26.47 -36.10 -15.91
CA GLU A 37 25.09 -36.55 -15.63
C GLU A 37 24.20 -36.65 -16.88
N THR A 38 24.78 -36.41 -18.05
CA THR A 38 24.12 -36.55 -19.36
C THR A 38 23.61 -37.99 -19.53
N GLY A 39 22.36 -38.15 -19.98
CA GLY A 39 21.71 -39.46 -20.13
C GLY A 39 20.93 -39.96 -18.91
N ARG A 40 20.99 -39.25 -17.77
CA ARG A 40 20.02 -39.42 -16.68
C ARG A 40 18.87 -38.44 -16.88
N SER A 41 17.64 -38.91 -16.77
CA SER A 41 16.45 -38.07 -16.88
C SER A 41 15.76 -37.87 -15.53
N ARG A 42 15.15 -36.70 -15.35
CA ARG A 42 14.21 -36.39 -14.28
C ARG A 42 12.89 -35.97 -14.89
N THR A 43 11.79 -36.46 -14.32
CA THR A 43 10.46 -36.01 -14.71
C THR A 43 10.21 -34.62 -14.14
N LEU A 44 9.93 -33.66 -15.02
CA LEU A 44 9.39 -32.35 -14.63
C LEU A 44 7.94 -32.54 -14.22
N LYS A 45 7.61 -32.09 -13.02
CA LYS A 45 6.24 -32.16 -12.48
C LYS A 45 5.60 -30.75 -12.50
N PRO A 46 4.29 -30.62 -12.79
CA PRO A 46 3.57 -29.38 -12.52
C PRO A 46 3.44 -29.15 -11.01
N LEU A 47 3.10 -27.93 -10.61
CA LEU A 47 2.92 -27.61 -9.18
C LEU A 47 1.78 -28.45 -8.56
N SER A 48 0.72 -28.72 -9.33
CA SER A 48 -0.41 -29.56 -8.90
C SER A 48 0.02 -30.95 -8.41
N ALA A 49 1.08 -31.52 -8.98
CA ALA A 49 1.59 -32.85 -8.61
C ALA A 49 2.43 -32.87 -7.32
N VAL A 50 2.65 -31.72 -6.67
CA VAL A 50 3.39 -31.61 -5.40
C VAL A 50 2.59 -30.94 -4.28
N MET A 51 1.32 -30.61 -4.51
CA MET A 51 0.46 -29.89 -3.54
C MET A 51 0.28 -30.66 -2.23
N ASP A 52 0.13 -31.99 -2.28
CA ASP A 52 -0.02 -32.84 -1.10
C ASP A 52 1.17 -32.80 -0.12
N LYS A 53 2.31 -32.28 -0.58
CA LYS A 53 3.54 -32.13 0.23
C LYS A 53 3.66 -30.75 0.86
N LEU A 54 2.76 -29.82 0.51
CA LEU A 54 2.75 -28.46 1.01
C LEU A 54 1.86 -28.38 2.25
N PRO A 55 2.16 -27.49 3.21
CA PRO A 55 1.41 -27.42 4.47
C PRO A 55 -0.06 -27.08 4.30
N ASN A 56 -0.38 -26.21 3.34
CA ASN A 56 -1.75 -25.81 3.06
C ASN A 56 -1.89 -25.30 1.62
N HIS A 57 -3.01 -25.62 0.99
CA HIS A 57 -3.43 -25.04 -0.28
C HIS A 57 -4.95 -25.10 -0.41
N GLU A 58 -5.55 -24.07 -1.02
CA GLU A 58 -7.01 -23.97 -1.10
C GLU A 58 -7.44 -23.21 -2.35
N TRP A 59 -8.40 -23.79 -3.08
CA TRP A 59 -9.12 -23.11 -4.15
C TRP A 59 -10.39 -22.47 -3.59
N VAL A 60 -10.54 -21.17 -3.79
CA VAL A 60 -11.76 -20.42 -3.46
C VAL A 60 -12.36 -19.88 -4.74
N GLU A 61 -13.66 -20.07 -4.93
CA GLU A 61 -14.40 -19.68 -6.13
C GLU A 61 -15.34 -18.52 -5.82
N ASP A 62 -15.37 -17.54 -6.72
CA ASP A 62 -16.40 -16.51 -6.72
C ASP A 62 -17.63 -17.01 -7.50
N PRO A 63 -18.80 -17.13 -6.84
CA PRO A 63 -19.99 -17.70 -7.47
C PRO A 63 -20.56 -16.85 -8.62
N ASP A 64 -20.28 -15.55 -8.64
CA ASP A 64 -20.86 -14.63 -9.62
C ASP A 64 -20.02 -14.55 -10.91
N SER A 65 -18.69 -14.48 -10.79
CA SER A 65 -17.77 -14.35 -11.93
C SER A 65 -17.21 -15.68 -12.45
N GLY A 66 -17.28 -16.76 -11.67
CA GLY A 66 -16.64 -18.04 -11.98
C GLY A 66 -15.11 -18.01 -11.91
N ILE A 67 -14.53 -16.91 -11.38
CA ILE A 67 -13.09 -16.80 -11.12
C ILE A 67 -12.75 -17.68 -9.91
N ARG A 68 -11.65 -18.42 -10.00
CA ARG A 68 -11.14 -19.23 -8.89
C ARG A 68 -9.75 -18.80 -8.51
N VAL A 69 -9.50 -18.61 -7.23
CA VAL A 69 -8.19 -18.22 -6.69
C VAL A 69 -7.62 -19.37 -5.88
N HIS A 70 -6.42 -19.80 -6.23
CA HIS A 70 -5.66 -20.81 -5.51
C HIS A 70 -4.63 -20.12 -4.61
N TYR A 71 -4.76 -20.31 -3.30
CA TYR A 71 -3.76 -19.89 -2.34
C TYR A 71 -2.93 -21.10 -1.94
N ILE A 72 -1.60 -20.96 -2.01
CA ILE A 72 -0.67 -22.05 -1.71
C ILE A 72 0.38 -21.54 -0.73
N HIS A 73 0.51 -22.22 0.40
CA HIS A 73 1.58 -21.98 1.36
C HIS A 73 2.81 -22.81 0.99
N ASP A 74 3.89 -22.17 0.58
CA ASP A 74 5.16 -22.77 0.22
C ASP A 74 6.32 -22.14 1.03
N PRO A 75 6.42 -22.45 2.33
CA PRO A 75 7.48 -21.93 3.17
C PRO A 75 8.85 -22.50 2.80
N LYS A 76 9.90 -21.85 3.29
CA LYS A 76 11.26 -22.40 3.22
C LYS A 76 11.37 -23.60 4.15
N HIS A 77 12.11 -24.61 3.71
CA HIS A 77 12.40 -25.77 4.56
C HIS A 77 13.41 -25.37 5.65
N GLU A 78 13.22 -25.81 6.89
CA GLU A 78 14.08 -25.47 8.05
C GLU A 78 15.59 -25.62 7.76
N ASN A 79 15.98 -26.77 7.19
CA ASN A 79 17.38 -27.10 6.88
C ASN A 79 17.87 -26.67 5.48
N SER A 80 17.12 -25.85 4.73
CA SER A 80 17.51 -25.49 3.35
C SER A 80 17.07 -24.09 2.95
N SER A 81 17.84 -23.43 2.09
CA SER A 81 17.44 -22.17 1.46
C SER A 81 16.34 -22.35 0.39
N HIS A 82 15.92 -23.58 0.11
CA HIS A 82 14.87 -23.92 -0.85
C HIS A 82 13.48 -24.04 -0.20
N THR A 83 12.45 -23.67 -0.95
CA THR A 83 11.05 -23.90 -0.55
C THR A 83 10.69 -25.38 -0.61
N LEU A 84 9.60 -25.78 0.05
CA LEU A 84 9.12 -27.16 0.06
C LEU A 84 8.81 -27.65 -1.36
N SER A 85 8.17 -26.81 -2.17
CA SER A 85 7.86 -27.13 -3.58
C SER A 85 9.14 -27.33 -4.42
N ALA A 86 10.18 -26.52 -4.21
CA ALA A 86 11.46 -26.68 -4.92
C ALA A 86 12.14 -28.02 -4.58
N ARG A 87 12.01 -28.50 -3.34
CA ARG A 87 12.54 -29.81 -2.94
C ARG A 87 11.72 -30.95 -3.51
N ALA A 88 10.40 -30.79 -3.58
CA ALA A 88 9.51 -31.78 -4.16
C ALA A 88 9.65 -31.86 -5.69
N ASN A 89 10.07 -30.77 -6.34
CA ASN A 89 10.29 -30.67 -7.78
C ASN A 89 11.70 -30.14 -8.12
N PRO A 90 12.74 -30.98 -7.96
CA PRO A 90 14.14 -30.56 -8.10
C PRO A 90 14.54 -30.19 -9.54
N ALA A 91 13.65 -30.42 -10.53
CA ALA A 91 13.85 -29.95 -11.89
C ALA A 91 13.68 -28.43 -12.04
N THR A 92 13.08 -27.77 -11.03
CA THR A 92 12.74 -26.34 -11.06
C THR A 92 13.32 -25.61 -9.85
N ALA A 93 13.80 -24.39 -10.06
CA ALA A 93 14.10 -23.48 -8.95
C ALA A 93 12.79 -22.82 -8.53
N SER A 94 12.02 -23.45 -7.63
CA SER A 94 10.76 -22.87 -7.19
C SER A 94 11.01 -21.67 -6.27
N THR A 95 10.40 -20.56 -6.65
CA THR A 95 10.20 -19.36 -5.84
C THR A 95 8.73 -19.06 -5.93
N THR A 96 8.12 -18.60 -4.84
CA THR A 96 6.73 -18.17 -4.82
C THR A 96 6.41 -17.18 -5.93
N PHE A 97 5.18 -17.21 -6.41
CA PHE A 97 4.77 -16.44 -7.58
C PHE A 97 3.28 -16.07 -7.56
N CYS A 98 2.91 -15.17 -8.46
CA CYS A 98 1.52 -14.91 -8.83
C CYS A 98 1.37 -15.06 -10.35
N ALA A 99 0.29 -15.70 -10.80
CA ALA A 99 0.01 -15.90 -12.21
C ALA A 99 -1.49 -16.01 -12.49
N LEU A 100 -1.88 -15.63 -13.71
CA LEU A 100 -3.19 -15.91 -14.28
C LEU A 100 -3.18 -17.30 -14.92
N ILE A 101 -4.19 -18.12 -14.69
CA ILE A 101 -4.38 -19.41 -15.35
C ILE A 101 -5.53 -19.30 -16.35
N HIS A 102 -5.26 -19.59 -17.61
CA HIS A 102 -6.26 -19.74 -18.65
C HIS A 102 -5.99 -21.01 -19.46
N LYS A 103 -6.97 -21.91 -19.53
CA LYS A 103 -6.90 -23.19 -20.27
C LYS A 103 -5.65 -24.04 -19.93
N GLY A 104 -5.33 -24.15 -18.65
CA GLY A 104 -4.19 -24.94 -18.14
C GLY A 104 -2.83 -24.25 -18.29
N GLU A 105 -2.78 -23.01 -18.76
CA GLU A 105 -1.55 -22.25 -18.94
C GLU A 105 -1.49 -21.02 -18.05
N ARG A 106 -0.27 -20.70 -17.60
CA ARG A 106 0.05 -19.55 -16.77
C ARG A 106 0.48 -18.36 -17.64
N TYR A 107 -0.06 -17.20 -17.31
CA TYR A 107 0.22 -15.89 -17.90
C TYR A 107 0.53 -14.88 -16.80
N ASP A 108 1.12 -13.74 -17.18
CA ASP A 108 1.58 -12.68 -16.27
C ASP A 108 2.32 -13.24 -15.03
N PHE A 109 3.33 -14.07 -15.27
CA PHE A 109 4.05 -14.78 -14.22
C PHE A 109 4.96 -13.82 -13.44
N LYS A 110 4.52 -13.40 -12.26
CA LYS A 110 5.27 -12.52 -11.35
C LYS A 110 5.97 -13.35 -10.29
N THR A 111 7.27 -13.17 -10.11
CA THR A 111 8.04 -13.87 -9.07
C THR A 111 9.13 -12.97 -8.48
N LYS A 112 9.66 -13.35 -7.31
CA LYS A 112 10.69 -12.59 -6.58
C LYS A 112 10.26 -11.12 -6.40
N LYS A 113 11.10 -10.17 -6.81
CA LYS A 113 10.84 -8.73 -6.73
C LYS A 113 9.56 -8.31 -7.47
N GLY A 114 9.27 -8.95 -8.61
CA GLY A 114 8.04 -8.68 -9.36
C GLY A 114 6.79 -9.07 -8.59
N TRP A 115 6.85 -10.15 -7.80
CA TRP A 115 5.75 -10.57 -6.93
C TRP A 115 5.68 -9.74 -5.65
N SER A 116 6.79 -9.60 -4.92
CA SER A 116 6.82 -8.87 -3.64
C SER A 116 6.42 -7.41 -3.74
N ALA A 117 6.69 -6.77 -4.89
CA ALA A 117 6.36 -5.38 -5.14
C ALA A 117 4.85 -5.16 -5.34
N VAL A 118 4.14 -6.13 -5.94
CA VAL A 118 2.70 -6.03 -6.19
C VAL A 118 1.85 -6.76 -5.15
N ALA A 119 2.41 -7.71 -4.39
CA ALA A 119 1.71 -8.50 -3.38
C ALA A 119 0.84 -7.68 -2.39
N PRO A 120 1.23 -6.47 -1.93
CA PRO A 120 0.33 -5.62 -1.13
C PRO A 120 -0.99 -5.33 -1.83
N ASN A 121 -0.98 -5.17 -3.17
CA ASN A 121 -2.18 -4.98 -3.97
C ASN A 121 -3.11 -6.19 -3.93
N PHE A 122 -2.64 -7.37 -3.52
CA PHE A 122 -3.46 -8.57 -3.35
C PHE A 122 -3.87 -8.79 -1.89
N GLY A 123 -3.59 -7.84 -1.00
CA GLY A 123 -3.80 -7.98 0.45
C GLY A 123 -2.71 -8.79 1.15
N ILE A 124 -1.56 -9.00 0.49
CA ILE A 124 -0.41 -9.75 1.01
C ILE A 124 0.77 -8.77 1.18
N PRO A 125 0.69 -7.84 2.17
CA PRO A 125 1.77 -6.88 2.43
C PRO A 125 3.06 -7.59 2.84
N PHE A 126 2.96 -8.68 3.59
CA PHE A 126 4.06 -9.55 3.99
C PHE A 126 3.72 -11.01 3.65
N GLY A 127 4.73 -11.87 3.53
CA GLY A 127 4.52 -13.27 3.17
C GLY A 127 4.56 -13.60 1.67
N SER A 128 4.87 -12.64 0.78
CA SER A 128 5.05 -12.94 -0.65
C SER A 128 6.20 -13.92 -0.93
N LYS A 129 7.11 -14.14 0.05
CA LYS A 129 8.21 -15.12 -0.02
C LYS A 129 7.76 -16.55 0.29
N VAL A 130 6.58 -16.72 0.91
CA VAL A 130 6.03 -18.02 1.34
C VAL A 130 4.64 -18.31 0.75
N LEU A 131 3.96 -17.32 0.14
CA LEU A 131 2.65 -17.49 -0.49
C LEU A 131 2.74 -17.42 -2.02
N THR A 132 2.10 -18.39 -2.67
CA THR A 132 1.84 -18.40 -4.12
C THR A 132 0.34 -18.23 -4.38
N VAL A 133 0.00 -17.45 -5.40
CA VAL A 133 -1.39 -17.17 -5.79
C VAL A 133 -1.59 -17.50 -7.26
N GLU A 134 -2.51 -18.40 -7.58
CA GLU A 134 -2.90 -18.67 -8.97
C GLU A 134 -4.36 -18.26 -9.20
N ILE A 135 -4.61 -17.47 -10.23
CA ILE A 135 -5.95 -16.92 -10.52
C ILE A 135 -6.47 -17.61 -11.79
N SER A 136 -7.35 -18.59 -11.63
CA SER A 136 -7.98 -19.30 -12.74
C SER A 136 -9.15 -18.49 -13.31
N LEU A 137 -9.04 -18.19 -14.60
CA LEU A 137 -10.03 -17.43 -15.36
C LEU A 137 -10.94 -18.37 -16.17
N PRO A 138 -12.24 -18.05 -16.28
CA PRO A 138 -13.15 -18.70 -17.22
C PRO A 138 -12.63 -18.67 -18.67
N SER A 139 -13.09 -19.63 -19.48
CA SER A 139 -12.56 -19.84 -20.85
C SER A 139 -12.95 -18.77 -21.86
N ASP A 140 -13.96 -17.97 -21.55
CA ASP A 140 -14.58 -16.92 -22.35
C ASP A 140 -14.20 -15.51 -21.88
N MET A 141 -13.70 -15.36 -20.64
CA MET A 141 -13.35 -14.07 -20.04
C MET A 141 -12.16 -13.38 -20.73
N VAL A 142 -11.17 -14.15 -21.17
CA VAL A 142 -9.95 -13.62 -21.82
C VAL A 142 -9.56 -14.45 -23.03
N LEU A 143 -8.80 -13.83 -23.93
CA LEU A 143 -8.24 -14.49 -25.11
C LEU A 143 -6.70 -14.45 -25.07
N PRO A 144 -6.00 -15.52 -25.47
CA PRO A 144 -4.56 -15.43 -25.72
C PRO A 144 -4.28 -14.41 -26.82
N ASN A 145 -3.22 -13.63 -26.65
CA ASN A 145 -2.77 -12.73 -27.71
C ASN A 145 -2.14 -13.51 -28.90
N GLN A 146 -1.76 -12.79 -29.98
CA GLN A 146 -1.25 -13.40 -31.21
C GLN A 146 -0.01 -14.29 -31.00
N TYR A 147 0.89 -13.88 -30.11
CA TYR A 147 2.14 -14.62 -29.82
C TYR A 147 1.96 -15.63 -28.69
N ARG A 148 0.76 -15.69 -28.11
CA ARG A 148 0.39 -16.55 -26.99
C ARG A 148 1.24 -16.33 -25.74
N ASP A 149 1.98 -15.24 -25.61
CA ASP A 149 2.80 -14.92 -24.44
C ASP A 149 2.01 -14.16 -23.35
N GLY A 150 0.86 -13.60 -23.71
CA GLY A 150 -0.07 -12.91 -22.81
C GLY A 150 -1.54 -13.25 -23.08
N VAL A 151 -2.42 -12.75 -22.21
CA VAL A 151 -3.87 -12.74 -22.40
C VAL A 151 -4.37 -11.31 -22.56
N VAL A 152 -5.45 -11.14 -23.31
CA VAL A 152 -6.09 -9.87 -23.59
C VAL A 152 -7.58 -9.96 -23.36
N TRP A 153 -8.19 -8.82 -23.05
CA TRP A 153 -9.64 -8.68 -22.94
C TRP A 153 -10.29 -8.81 -24.33
N PRO A 154 -11.42 -9.53 -24.47
CA PRO A 154 -12.05 -9.73 -25.78
C PRO A 154 -12.59 -8.44 -26.42
N GLU A 155 -13.00 -7.48 -25.61
CA GLU A 155 -13.72 -6.27 -26.04
C GLU A 155 -12.81 -5.25 -26.73
N ASP A 156 -11.68 -4.93 -26.11
CA ASP A 156 -10.76 -3.86 -26.53
C ASP A 156 -9.35 -4.36 -26.89
N ARG A 157 -9.08 -5.66 -26.66
CA ARG A 157 -7.75 -6.29 -26.81
C ARG A 157 -6.66 -5.67 -25.93
N SER A 158 -7.03 -4.98 -24.86
CA SER A 158 -6.05 -4.51 -23.88
C SER A 158 -5.48 -5.72 -23.11
N PRO A 159 -4.21 -5.63 -22.64
CA PRO A 159 -3.59 -6.73 -21.91
C PRO A 159 -4.30 -6.95 -20.57
N ALA A 160 -4.67 -8.19 -20.29
CA ALA A 160 -5.19 -8.60 -18.98
C ALA A 160 -4.02 -9.02 -18.08
N THR A 161 -3.93 -8.42 -16.91
CA THR A 161 -2.84 -8.64 -15.94
C THR A 161 -3.37 -9.20 -14.63
N ALA A 162 -2.51 -9.81 -13.83
CA ALA A 162 -2.89 -10.31 -12.51
C ALA A 162 -3.40 -9.18 -11.59
N ASP A 163 -2.92 -7.95 -11.77
CA ASP A 163 -3.28 -6.80 -10.94
C ASP A 163 -4.76 -6.41 -11.10
N ASP A 164 -5.35 -6.66 -12.27
CA ASP A 164 -6.77 -6.41 -12.57
C ASP A 164 -7.70 -7.27 -11.69
N PHE A 165 -7.21 -8.41 -11.20
CA PHE A 165 -7.95 -9.36 -10.36
C PHE A 165 -7.62 -9.26 -8.88
N SER A 166 -6.85 -8.24 -8.50
CA SER A 166 -6.37 -8.05 -7.14
C SER A 166 -7.49 -7.89 -6.09
N LEU A 167 -8.64 -7.34 -6.51
CA LEU A 167 -9.84 -7.25 -5.66
C LEU A 167 -10.41 -8.63 -5.31
N PHE A 168 -10.57 -9.51 -6.29
CA PHE A 168 -11.05 -10.89 -6.06
C PHE A 168 -10.12 -11.65 -5.12
N VAL A 169 -8.81 -11.50 -5.28
CA VAL A 169 -7.82 -12.15 -4.39
C VAL A 169 -7.90 -11.63 -2.95
N ARG A 170 -8.35 -10.40 -2.72
CA ARG A 170 -8.59 -9.92 -1.35
C ARG A 170 -9.90 -10.44 -0.77
N GLU A 171 -10.95 -10.42 -1.57
CA GLU A 171 -12.29 -10.78 -1.10
C GLU A 171 -12.43 -12.28 -0.82
N LEU A 172 -11.79 -13.10 -1.65
CA LEU A 172 -11.78 -14.56 -1.53
C LEU A 172 -10.67 -15.07 -0.60
N MET A 173 -9.96 -14.18 0.12
CA MET A 173 -8.81 -14.56 0.95
C MET A 173 -9.24 -15.41 2.17
N PRO A 174 -8.78 -16.68 2.26
CA PRO A 174 -9.04 -17.54 3.42
C PRO A 174 -8.41 -16.99 4.71
N ASP A 175 -8.96 -17.38 5.86
CA ASP A 175 -8.47 -16.90 7.16
C ASP A 175 -7.04 -17.38 7.47
N TRP A 176 -6.68 -18.61 7.07
CA TRP A 176 -5.32 -19.12 7.26
C TRP A 176 -4.28 -18.30 6.47
N VAL A 177 -4.66 -17.73 5.31
CA VAL A 177 -3.76 -16.85 4.54
C VAL A 177 -3.50 -15.56 5.31
N LYS A 178 -4.54 -14.98 5.92
CA LYS A 178 -4.40 -13.79 6.78
C LYS A 178 -3.51 -14.06 7.97
N GLU A 179 -3.59 -15.25 8.56
CA GLU A 179 -2.71 -15.68 9.65
C GLU A 179 -1.25 -15.80 9.19
N VAL A 180 -0.98 -16.39 8.03
CA VAL A 180 0.36 -16.45 7.45
C VAL A 180 0.92 -15.05 7.18
N VAL A 181 0.11 -14.16 6.59
CA VAL A 181 0.50 -12.76 6.35
C VAL A 181 0.84 -12.06 7.66
N LYS A 182 0.05 -12.28 8.71
CA LYS A 182 0.28 -11.70 10.04
C LYS A 182 1.55 -12.26 10.70
N ALA A 183 1.81 -13.56 10.56
CA ALA A 183 3.00 -14.21 11.10
C ALA A 183 4.30 -13.74 10.40
N GLU A 184 4.21 -13.41 9.11
CA GLU A 184 5.33 -12.89 8.30
C GLU A 184 5.51 -11.37 8.43
N SER A 185 4.60 -10.67 9.10
CA SER A 185 4.73 -9.23 9.36
C SER A 185 5.91 -8.98 10.31
N PRO A 186 6.76 -7.97 10.06
CA PRO A 186 7.77 -7.54 11.01
C PRO A 186 7.13 -7.30 12.37
N GLY A 187 7.77 -7.77 13.44
CA GLY A 187 7.37 -7.41 14.80
C GLY A 187 7.42 -5.89 14.93
N SER A 188 6.29 -5.26 15.24
CA SER A 188 6.17 -3.81 15.39
C SER A 188 6.89 -3.34 16.67
N ASP A 189 8.22 -3.33 16.66
CA ASP A 189 9.02 -2.80 17.79
C ASP A 189 8.86 -1.28 17.94
N GLU A 190 8.44 -0.59 16.89
CA GLU A 190 8.06 0.82 16.92
C GLU A 190 6.53 0.92 16.97
N ASN A 191 5.97 1.15 18.16
CA ASN A 191 4.54 1.32 18.36
C ASN A 191 4.07 2.63 17.67
N LEU A 192 3.61 2.52 16.42
CA LEU A 192 3.14 3.62 15.58
C LEU A 192 1.62 3.87 15.72
N ASP A 193 0.94 3.18 16.63
CA ASP A 193 -0.50 3.30 16.86
C ASP A 193 -0.91 4.73 17.21
N ASP A 194 -0.11 5.41 18.04
CA ASP A 194 -0.33 6.82 18.38
C ASP A 194 -0.27 7.72 17.13
N LEU A 195 0.67 7.43 16.23
CA LEU A 195 0.84 8.18 14.99
C LEU A 195 -0.32 7.93 14.02
N GLN A 196 -0.88 6.71 13.99
CA GLN A 196 -2.10 6.43 13.24
C GLN A 196 -3.30 7.22 13.78
N ARG A 197 -3.42 7.37 15.11
CA ARG A 197 -4.46 8.20 15.73
C ARG A 197 -4.31 9.67 15.35
N ASP A 198 -3.09 10.22 15.48
CA ASP A 198 -2.80 11.62 15.12
C ASP A 198 -3.14 11.90 13.64
N LEU A 199 -2.85 10.95 12.75
CA LEU A 199 -3.21 11.06 11.33
C LEU A 199 -4.70 10.91 11.09
N GLN A 200 -5.42 10.12 11.89
CA GLN A 200 -6.86 9.94 11.76
C GLN A 200 -7.60 11.21 12.19
N ASP A 201 -7.16 11.83 13.27
CA ASP A 201 -7.67 13.13 13.71
C ASP A 201 -7.45 14.19 12.62
N LEU A 202 -6.28 14.20 11.97
CA LEU A 202 -6.01 15.08 10.83
C LEU A 202 -6.93 14.78 9.65
N LEU A 203 -7.09 13.52 9.26
CA LEU A 203 -7.97 13.14 8.16
C LEU A 203 -9.42 13.56 8.45
N ASP A 204 -9.89 13.38 9.68
CA ASP A 204 -11.23 13.77 10.12
C ASP A 204 -11.38 15.29 10.19
N GLU A 205 -10.34 16.05 10.55
CA GLU A 205 -10.32 17.51 10.45
C GLU A 205 -10.51 17.97 9.00
N PHE A 206 -9.84 17.33 8.04
CA PHE A 206 -9.99 17.66 6.62
C PHE A 206 -11.34 17.24 6.02
N LYS A 207 -11.98 16.20 6.57
CA LYS A 207 -13.33 15.78 6.18
C LYS A 207 -14.43 16.71 6.68
N VAL A 208 -14.18 17.53 7.71
CA VAL A 208 -15.15 18.56 8.10
C VAL A 208 -15.29 19.48 6.89
N PRO A 209 -16.48 19.56 6.26
CA PRO A 209 -16.64 20.28 5.01
C PRO A 209 -16.11 21.70 5.19
N THR A 210 -14.99 21.99 4.53
CA THR A 210 -14.52 23.36 4.38
C THR A 210 -15.71 24.07 3.75
N ALA A 211 -16.31 25.01 4.48
CA ALA A 211 -17.55 25.64 4.08
C ALA A 211 -17.33 26.34 2.73
N THR A 212 -17.61 25.63 1.65
CA THR A 212 -17.67 26.21 0.31
C THR A 212 -18.71 27.31 0.41
N LEU A 213 -18.31 28.49 -0.07
CA LEU A 213 -19.03 29.74 0.05
C LEU A 213 -20.52 29.50 -0.17
N THR A 214 -21.33 29.80 0.85
CA THR A 214 -22.79 29.72 0.69
C THR A 214 -23.15 30.74 -0.37
N GLN A 215 -23.64 30.29 -1.54
CA GLN A 215 -24.33 31.17 -2.48
C GLN A 215 -25.34 31.96 -1.66
N SER A 216 -25.15 33.26 -1.58
CA SER A 216 -26.03 34.13 -0.83
C SER A 216 -27.44 33.94 -1.38
N ARG A 217 -28.31 33.37 -0.54
CA ARG A 217 -29.76 33.53 -0.72
C ARG A 217 -30.08 34.99 -0.42
N SER A 218 -29.72 35.87 -1.35
CA SER A 218 -30.31 37.20 -1.44
C SER A 218 -31.80 36.99 -1.68
N THR A 219 -32.57 37.21 -0.63
CA THR A 219 -34.02 37.31 -0.64
C THR A 219 -34.38 38.69 -1.18
N SER A 220 -34.21 38.88 -2.49
CA SER A 220 -34.75 40.06 -3.20
C SER A 220 -34.95 39.77 -4.69
N ALA A 221 -35.51 38.60 -5.02
CA ALA A 221 -36.09 38.41 -6.35
C ALA A 221 -37.53 38.94 -6.34
N PHE A 222 -37.69 40.21 -6.72
CA PHE A 222 -39.00 40.76 -7.07
C PHE A 222 -39.56 40.00 -8.30
N PRO A 223 -40.83 39.60 -8.31
CA PRO A 223 -41.41 38.87 -9.44
C PRO A 223 -41.68 39.83 -10.59
N VAL A 224 -40.97 39.66 -11.71
CA VAL A 224 -41.25 40.35 -12.97
C VAL A 224 -42.51 39.75 -13.59
N ARG A 225 -43.52 40.60 -13.81
CA ARG A 225 -44.76 40.26 -14.53
C ARG A 225 -44.48 40.10 -16.04
N PRO A 226 -45.22 39.22 -16.74
CA PRO A 226 -44.96 38.93 -18.14
C PRO A 226 -45.72 39.91 -19.03
N GLU A 227 -45.02 40.76 -19.78
CA GLU A 227 -45.59 41.39 -20.98
C GLU A 227 -44.62 41.35 -22.17
N SER A 228 -45.12 40.67 -23.20
CA SER A 228 -45.01 40.85 -24.65
C SER A 228 -44.06 41.93 -25.22
N GLU A 229 -43.23 41.47 -26.16
CA GLU A 229 -42.63 42.18 -27.30
C GLU A 229 -41.65 43.34 -27.07
N GLY A 230 -40.39 43.12 -27.48
CA GLY A 230 -39.61 44.11 -28.23
C GLY A 230 -38.33 44.65 -27.59
N GLN A 231 -37.20 44.29 -28.20
CA GLN A 231 -35.93 45.04 -28.29
C GLN A 231 -34.96 45.09 -27.09
N ASP A 232 -34.01 44.14 -27.16
CA ASP A 232 -32.55 44.30 -27.06
C ASP A 232 -31.98 45.70 -26.83
N GLN A 233 -31.48 45.98 -25.61
CA GLN A 233 -30.30 46.82 -25.37
C GLN A 233 -29.57 46.37 -24.08
N SER A 234 -28.29 46.02 -24.23
CA SER A 234 -27.34 45.78 -23.15
C SER A 234 -26.78 47.10 -22.61
N VAL A 235 -26.73 47.26 -21.29
CA VAL A 235 -25.98 48.34 -20.63
C VAL A 235 -25.02 47.73 -19.62
N PRO A 236 -23.70 47.97 -19.71
CA PRO A 236 -22.72 47.47 -18.76
C PRO A 236 -22.65 48.41 -17.55
N THR A 237 -22.82 47.87 -16.34
CA THR A 237 -22.61 48.65 -15.11
C THR A 237 -21.24 48.35 -14.51
N SER A 238 -20.47 49.42 -14.37
CA SER A 238 -19.13 49.57 -13.83
C SER A 238 -19.00 49.07 -12.38
N PHE A 239 -17.95 48.30 -12.13
CA PHE A 239 -17.43 48.02 -10.79
C PHE A 239 -16.65 49.23 -10.29
N GLU A 240 -17.20 49.99 -9.34
CA GLU A 240 -16.42 50.85 -8.45
C GLU A 240 -16.38 50.18 -7.07
N ALA A 241 -15.17 49.85 -6.64
CA ALA A 241 -14.87 49.33 -5.32
C ALA A 241 -14.70 50.50 -4.35
N ASP A 242 -15.60 50.62 -3.38
CA ASP A 242 -15.42 51.53 -2.23
C ASP A 242 -14.96 50.70 -1.03
N LEU A 243 -13.63 50.69 -0.82
CA LEU A 243 -12.98 50.13 0.37
C LEU A 243 -12.82 51.28 1.38
N SER A 244 -13.78 51.41 2.30
CA SER A 244 -13.63 52.30 3.45
C SER A 244 -12.72 51.65 4.49
N LEU A 245 -11.65 52.38 4.82
CA LEU A 245 -10.45 51.99 5.56
C LEU A 245 -10.49 52.54 7.00
N ASP A 246 -11.65 52.46 7.65
CA ASP A 246 -11.86 52.93 9.03
C ASP A 246 -12.46 51.79 9.85
N ASP A 247 -11.60 51.00 10.50
CA ASP A 247 -11.86 50.34 11.79
C ASP A 247 -10.64 49.48 12.17
N ILE A 248 -9.51 50.14 12.39
CA ILE A 248 -8.39 49.59 13.17
C ILE A 248 -8.03 50.65 14.21
N GLU A 249 -8.49 50.49 15.46
CA GLU A 249 -7.63 50.63 16.64
C GLU A 249 -8.27 50.22 17.99
N LEU A 250 -7.47 49.48 18.77
CA LEU A 250 -7.28 49.46 20.24
C LEU A 250 -8.06 48.48 21.15
N LEU A 251 -7.26 47.53 21.70
CA LEU A 251 -7.18 46.99 23.08
C LEU A 251 -8.43 46.25 23.62
N ASP A 252 -8.38 45.12 24.32
CA ASP A 252 -7.47 44.64 25.39
C ASP A 252 -7.80 43.15 25.70
N GLY A 253 -6.96 42.48 26.49
CA GLY A 253 -6.99 41.03 26.69
C GLY A 253 -8.18 40.44 27.46
N GLU A 254 -8.53 39.20 27.12
CA GLU A 254 -8.95 38.18 28.10
C GLU A 254 -8.82 36.78 27.50
N GLN A 255 -8.12 35.90 28.22
CA GLN A 255 -8.09 34.46 27.99
C GLN A 255 -9.51 33.91 28.00
N ARG A 256 -9.99 33.42 26.85
CA ARG A 256 -11.08 32.44 26.81
C ARG A 256 -10.72 31.28 25.89
N SER A 257 -10.70 30.11 26.50
CA SER A 257 -10.56 28.79 25.89
C SER A 257 -11.25 28.69 24.53
N ARG A 258 -10.49 28.36 23.48
CA ARG A 258 -11.03 27.88 22.20
C ARG A 258 -11.67 26.50 22.42
N ALA A 259 -12.88 26.49 22.95
CA ALA A 259 -13.76 25.34 22.87
C ALA A 259 -14.15 25.15 21.41
N SER A 260 -13.67 24.05 20.82
CA SER A 260 -14.06 23.54 19.51
C SER A 260 -15.58 23.62 19.34
N ARG A 261 -16.05 24.42 18.38
CA ARG A 261 -17.45 24.42 17.96
C ARG A 261 -17.70 23.12 17.20
N ARG A 262 -18.08 22.07 17.94
CA ARG A 262 -18.61 20.82 17.36
C ARG A 262 -19.76 21.16 16.41
N ALA A 263 -19.63 20.74 15.15
CA ALA A 263 -20.68 20.87 14.15
C ALA A 263 -21.93 20.10 14.59
N THR A 264 -23.08 20.77 14.61
CA THR A 264 -24.38 20.12 14.87
C THR A 264 -24.79 19.24 13.70
N ASN A 265 -25.35 18.05 14.00
CA ASN A 265 -25.80 16.95 13.12
C ASN A 265 -26.82 17.30 12.01
N LYS A 266 -27.01 18.56 11.63
CA LYS A 266 -28.09 19.00 10.73
C LYS A 266 -27.70 19.11 9.25
N LYS A 267 -26.48 18.72 8.87
CA LYS A 267 -26.00 18.73 7.46
C LYS A 267 -25.23 17.47 7.06
N ILE A 268 -25.62 16.32 7.60
CA ILE A 268 -25.16 15.02 7.07
C ILE A 268 -26.17 14.63 6.00
N ARG A 269 -25.73 14.48 4.74
CA ARG A 269 -26.51 13.76 3.73
C ARG A 269 -26.67 12.33 4.25
N LYS A 270 -27.82 12.01 4.87
CA LYS A 270 -28.17 10.63 5.17
C LYS A 270 -28.31 9.91 3.83
N ALA A 271 -27.39 9.00 3.54
CA ALA A 271 -27.58 8.02 2.47
C ALA A 271 -28.89 7.26 2.73
N PRO A 272 -29.63 6.85 1.68
CA PRO A 272 -30.85 6.07 1.84
C PRO A 272 -30.57 4.79 2.64
N GLU A 273 -31.40 4.52 3.64
CA GLU A 273 -31.27 3.34 4.52
C GLU A 273 -31.21 2.06 3.68
N GLY A 274 -30.10 1.33 3.77
CA GLY A 274 -29.89 0.03 3.13
C GLY A 274 -28.80 -0.02 2.05
N ALA A 275 -28.26 1.12 1.59
CA ALA A 275 -27.12 1.12 0.67
C ALA A 275 -25.81 0.88 1.43
N LYS A 276 -25.21 -0.30 1.28
CA LYS A 276 -23.81 -0.51 1.67
C LYS A 276 -22.96 0.46 0.84
N LEU A 277 -22.32 1.43 1.48
CA LEU A 277 -21.27 2.25 0.84
C LEU A 277 -20.28 1.29 0.15
N ALA A 278 -19.93 1.57 -1.11
CA ALA A 278 -18.95 0.77 -1.82
C ALA A 278 -17.66 0.69 -0.98
N LYS A 279 -16.97 -0.46 -0.93
CA LYS A 279 -15.73 -0.63 -0.14
C LYS A 279 -14.68 0.43 -0.47
N ALA A 280 -14.68 0.98 -1.69
CA ALA A 280 -13.83 2.11 -2.10
C ALA A 280 -14.14 3.44 -1.38
N SER A 281 -15.40 3.64 -0.96
CA SER A 281 -15.83 4.77 -0.13
C SER A 281 -15.53 4.54 1.35
N GLN A 282 -15.59 3.29 1.83
CA GLN A 282 -15.16 2.94 3.20
C GLN A 282 -13.64 3.01 3.36
N ALA A 283 -12.90 2.65 2.31
CA ALA A 283 -11.45 2.83 2.25
C ALA A 283 -11.06 4.32 2.44
N LEU A 284 -11.81 5.25 1.84
CA LEU A 284 -11.57 6.69 2.01
C LEU A 284 -11.77 7.20 3.44
N GLU A 285 -12.51 6.47 4.28
CA GLU A 285 -12.78 6.87 5.66
C GLU A 285 -11.61 6.59 6.62
N ARG A 286 -10.69 5.68 6.26
CA ARG A 286 -9.63 5.21 7.17
C ARG A 286 -8.24 5.68 6.75
N VAL A 287 -7.44 6.10 7.72
CA VAL A 287 -6.02 6.38 7.54
C VAL A 287 -5.28 5.13 7.06
N PRO A 288 -4.32 5.28 6.14
CA PRO A 288 -3.53 4.15 5.68
C PRO A 288 -2.75 3.51 6.83
N GLN A 289 -2.66 2.18 6.83
CA GLN A 289 -1.77 1.47 7.75
C GLN A 289 -0.33 1.82 7.42
N ILE A 290 0.42 2.28 8.42
CA ILE A 290 1.82 2.69 8.26
C ILE A 290 2.73 1.58 8.74
N GLU A 291 3.60 1.11 7.86
CA GLU A 291 4.58 0.07 8.15
C GLU A 291 5.99 0.60 7.86
N MET A 292 6.86 0.56 8.86
CA MET A 292 8.25 1.01 8.71
C MET A 292 9.17 -0.16 8.41
N LEU A 293 9.91 -0.05 7.30
CA LEU A 293 10.86 -1.06 6.87
C LEU A 293 12.28 -0.63 7.27
N ILE A 294 12.96 -1.49 8.03
CA ILE A 294 14.34 -1.27 8.50
C ILE A 294 15.29 -2.27 7.82
N ASP A 295 14.78 -3.38 7.28
CA ASP A 295 15.57 -4.35 6.52
C ASP A 295 15.82 -3.88 5.07
N PRO A 296 17.08 -3.75 4.62
CA PRO A 296 17.41 -3.42 3.24
C PRO A 296 16.83 -4.41 2.20
N GLU A 297 16.65 -5.69 2.53
CA GLU A 297 16.04 -6.64 1.60
C GLU A 297 14.56 -6.33 1.36
N GLU A 298 13.82 -5.99 2.42
CA GLU A 298 12.40 -5.64 2.32
C GLU A 298 12.20 -4.33 1.55
N ILE A 299 13.05 -3.33 1.83
CA ILE A 299 13.08 -2.03 1.11
C ILE A 299 13.26 -2.24 -0.39
N ASP A 300 14.19 -3.10 -0.81
CA ASP A 300 14.39 -3.38 -2.24
C ASP A 300 13.20 -4.16 -2.83
N SER A 301 12.66 -5.13 -2.07
CA SER A 301 11.53 -5.96 -2.49
C SER A 301 10.23 -5.18 -2.70
N LYS A 302 10.02 -4.11 -1.93
CA LYS A 302 8.88 -3.17 -2.05
C LYS A 302 9.16 -2.01 -3.01
N ASN A 303 10.31 -2.01 -3.68
CA ASN A 303 10.71 -1.00 -4.65
C ASN A 303 10.71 0.43 -4.07
N ILE A 304 11.15 0.58 -2.82
CA ILE A 304 11.30 1.88 -2.13
C ILE A 304 12.77 2.24 -1.87
N LYS A 305 13.71 1.55 -2.50
CA LYS A 305 15.13 1.85 -2.41
C LYS A 305 15.43 3.25 -2.96
N GLY A 306 16.02 4.10 -2.13
CA GLY A 306 16.31 5.51 -2.50
C GLY A 306 15.07 6.41 -2.56
N ARG A 307 13.95 5.97 -1.98
CA ARG A 307 12.72 6.74 -1.76
C ARG A 307 12.34 6.67 -0.29
N ALA A 308 11.59 7.65 0.19
CA ALA A 308 11.17 7.70 1.59
C ALA A 308 9.98 6.80 1.90
N GLY A 309 9.11 6.54 0.92
CA GLY A 309 7.98 5.63 1.09
C GLY A 309 7.19 5.40 -0.19
N ARG A 310 6.22 4.49 -0.11
CA ARG A 310 5.29 4.17 -1.20
C ARG A 310 3.93 3.83 -0.63
N TYR A 311 2.90 4.47 -1.17
CA TYR A 311 1.51 4.19 -0.83
C TYR A 311 0.92 3.17 -1.81
N TYR A 312 0.26 2.15 -1.28
CA TYR A 312 -0.49 1.16 -2.05
C TYR A 312 -1.98 1.45 -1.87
N LYS A 313 -2.60 2.06 -2.89
CA LYS A 313 -3.97 2.58 -2.85
C LYS A 313 -4.99 1.50 -2.52
N GLU A 314 -4.83 0.33 -3.13
CA GLU A 314 -5.75 -0.78 -3.02
C GLU A 314 -5.60 -1.48 -1.67
N ALA A 315 -4.39 -1.51 -1.12
CA ALA A 315 -4.08 -2.14 0.17
C ALA A 315 -4.31 -1.20 1.36
N GLN A 316 -4.39 0.10 1.07
CA GLN A 316 -4.36 1.18 2.04
C GLN A 316 -3.17 1.10 2.98
N THR A 317 -2.02 0.66 2.48
CA THR A 317 -0.80 0.50 3.27
C THR A 317 0.26 1.46 2.74
N LEU A 318 0.86 2.22 3.64
CA LEU A 318 1.99 3.10 3.39
C LEU A 318 3.25 2.46 3.96
N PHE A 319 4.16 2.03 3.09
CA PHE A 319 5.48 1.55 3.52
C PHE A 319 6.47 2.69 3.56
N ILE A 320 7.22 2.78 4.65
CA ILE A 320 8.17 3.87 4.91
C ILE A 320 9.56 3.28 5.05
N ASN A 321 10.52 3.87 4.34
CA ASN A 321 11.91 3.45 4.38
C ASN A 321 12.61 4.05 5.60
N GLY A 322 12.74 3.28 6.69
CA GLY A 322 13.40 3.69 7.93
C GLY A 322 14.91 3.93 7.79
N LEU A 323 15.52 3.52 6.68
CA LEU A 323 16.92 3.76 6.31
C LEU A 323 17.09 4.91 5.32
N TYR A 324 16.05 5.72 5.08
CA TYR A 324 16.15 6.87 4.21
C TYR A 324 17.11 7.92 4.80
N PRO A 325 18.02 8.56 4.03
CA PRO A 325 19.11 9.38 4.56
C PRO A 325 18.70 10.54 5.48
N VAL A 326 17.48 11.04 5.33
CA VAL A 326 16.97 12.13 6.18
C VAL A 326 16.77 11.67 7.62
N ALA A 327 16.42 10.40 7.84
CA ALA A 327 16.27 9.86 9.18
C ALA A 327 17.59 9.96 9.97
N GLU A 328 18.72 9.63 9.34
CA GLU A 328 20.04 9.75 9.97
C GLU A 328 20.46 11.21 10.20
N ARG A 329 20.23 12.10 9.23
CA ARG A 329 20.57 13.52 9.36
C ARG A 329 19.82 14.18 10.52
N MET A 330 18.51 13.96 10.59
CA MET A 330 17.68 14.49 11.66
C MET A 330 18.04 13.86 13.01
N ALA A 331 18.36 12.57 13.06
CA ALA A 331 18.81 11.91 14.29
C ALA A 331 20.15 12.48 14.79
N ALA A 332 21.10 12.77 13.90
CA ALA A 332 22.38 13.38 14.26
C ALA A 332 22.20 14.80 14.84
N GLU A 333 21.33 15.61 14.24
CA GLU A 333 21.01 16.95 14.72
C GLU A 333 20.31 16.90 16.10
N LEU A 334 19.34 16.01 16.28
CA LEU A 334 18.67 15.79 17.56
C LEU A 334 19.63 15.29 18.64
N ALA A 335 20.52 14.35 18.31
CA ALA A 335 21.50 13.82 19.26
C ALA A 335 22.49 14.90 19.71
N ALA A 336 22.93 15.79 18.82
CA ALA A 336 23.79 16.90 19.16
C ALA A 336 23.09 17.90 20.12
N GLU A 337 21.81 18.18 19.90
CA GLU A 337 21.04 19.09 20.77
C GLU A 337 20.66 18.48 22.13
N LEU A 338 20.54 17.16 22.21
CA LEU A 338 20.13 16.41 23.41
C LEU A 338 21.31 15.77 24.15
N ALA A 339 22.55 16.02 23.73
CA ALA A 339 23.76 15.43 24.30
C ALA A 339 23.94 15.70 25.81
N ALA A 340 23.32 16.75 26.34
CA ALA A 340 23.39 17.13 27.75
C ALA A 340 22.28 16.49 28.62
N GLU A 341 21.32 15.78 28.03
CA GLU A 341 20.11 15.34 28.73
C GLU A 341 20.15 13.89 29.24
N GLY A 342 21.15 13.09 28.90
CA GLY A 342 21.24 11.69 29.36
C GLY A 342 22.45 10.94 28.82
N GLU A 343 22.45 9.62 28.98
CA GLU A 343 23.53 8.77 28.45
C GLU A 343 23.59 8.80 26.92
N PRO A 344 24.81 8.79 26.33
CA PRO A 344 24.99 9.00 24.90
C PRO A 344 24.32 7.92 24.03
N GLU A 345 24.25 6.68 24.50
CA GLU A 345 23.61 5.58 23.76
C GLU A 345 22.07 5.68 23.78
N LEU A 346 21.49 5.99 24.95
CA LEU A 346 20.05 6.20 25.10
C LEU A 346 19.58 7.41 24.27
N VAL A 347 20.32 8.52 24.34
CA VAL A 347 20.04 9.71 23.53
C VAL A 347 20.09 9.40 22.04
N ARG A 348 21.11 8.66 21.58
CA ARG A 348 21.25 8.29 20.16
C ARG A 348 20.10 7.40 19.68
N ASN A 349 19.70 6.41 20.47
CA ASN A 349 18.59 5.52 20.13
C ASN A 349 17.25 6.26 20.14
N ALA A 350 17.00 7.11 21.14
CA ALA A 350 15.80 7.94 21.23
C ALA A 350 15.71 8.94 20.06
N ALA A 351 16.82 9.58 19.70
CA ALA A 351 16.90 10.49 18.55
C ALA A 351 16.62 9.78 17.23
N LEU A 352 17.14 8.56 17.04
CA LEU A 352 16.88 7.76 15.83
C LEU A 352 15.39 7.37 15.73
N GLN A 353 14.79 6.91 16.82
CA GLN A 353 13.36 6.57 16.86
C GLN A 353 12.48 7.81 16.65
N ALA A 354 12.84 8.95 17.26
CA ALA A 354 12.12 10.21 17.08
C ALA A 354 12.16 10.69 15.63
N SER A 355 13.35 10.57 15.01
CA SER A 355 13.57 10.94 13.62
C SER A 355 12.75 10.06 12.66
N ARG A 356 12.79 8.74 12.86
CA ARG A 356 11.99 7.76 12.10
C ARG A 356 10.49 8.01 12.23
N ARG A 357 9.99 8.21 13.45
CA ARG A 357 8.58 8.57 13.72
C ARG A 357 8.20 9.88 13.04
N SER A 358 9.03 10.91 13.14
CA SER A 358 8.77 12.21 12.52
C SER A 358 8.73 12.14 11.00
N MET A 359 9.66 11.38 10.40
CA MET A 359 9.63 11.09 8.97
C MET A 359 8.35 10.35 8.58
N ALA A 360 7.96 9.33 9.36
CA ALA A 360 6.73 8.58 9.12
C ALA A 360 5.49 9.47 9.15
N PHE A 361 5.43 10.39 10.12
CA PHE A 361 4.34 11.34 10.25
C PHE A 361 4.25 12.29 9.05
N ARG A 362 5.38 12.80 8.56
CA ARG A 362 5.40 13.73 7.42
C ARG A 362 4.96 13.06 6.12
N VAL A 363 5.46 11.86 5.86
CA VAL A 363 5.04 11.06 4.70
C VAL A 363 3.56 10.70 4.82
N GLY A 364 3.12 10.21 6.00
CA GLY A 364 1.73 9.89 6.27
C GLY A 364 0.79 11.09 6.13
N LYS A 365 1.20 12.27 6.59
CA LYS A 365 0.45 13.52 6.46
C LYS A 365 0.28 13.90 4.99
N ALA A 366 1.33 13.81 4.17
CA ALA A 366 1.25 14.05 2.73
C ALA A 366 0.27 13.08 2.04
N THR A 367 0.29 11.79 2.42
CA THR A 367 -0.66 10.80 1.92
C THR A 367 -2.10 11.13 2.34
N CYS A 368 -2.34 11.50 3.60
CA CYS A 368 -3.67 11.88 4.09
C CYS A 368 -4.19 13.13 3.37
N TYR A 369 -3.32 14.12 3.11
CA TYR A 369 -3.69 15.27 2.28
C TYR A 369 -4.12 14.86 0.88
N ALA A 370 -3.34 14.02 0.20
CA ALA A 370 -3.70 13.55 -1.13
C ALA A 370 -5.03 12.79 -1.12
N ILE A 371 -5.26 11.91 -0.14
CA ILE A 371 -6.53 11.19 0.03
C ILE A 371 -7.69 12.16 0.25
N SER A 372 -7.54 13.17 1.12
CA SER A 372 -8.60 14.17 1.35
C SER A 372 -8.92 14.99 0.11
N LYS A 373 -7.94 15.29 -0.75
CA LYS A 373 -8.15 16.04 -1.99
C LYS A 373 -8.90 15.25 -3.05
N ARG A 374 -8.82 13.91 -3.01
CA ARG A 374 -9.67 13.05 -3.84
C ARG A 374 -11.16 13.25 -3.56
N GLU A 375 -11.54 13.54 -2.32
CA GLU A 375 -12.95 13.76 -1.95
C GLU A 375 -13.49 15.11 -2.44
N ALA A 376 -12.62 16.05 -2.79
CA ALA A 376 -13.03 17.39 -3.21
C ALA A 376 -13.52 17.47 -4.67
N ASP A 377 -13.59 16.35 -5.41
CA ASP A 377 -13.93 16.21 -6.85
C ASP A 377 -13.10 17.06 -7.84
N ASP A 378 -12.26 18.00 -7.36
CA ASP A 378 -11.42 18.88 -8.17
C ASP A 378 -10.11 18.22 -8.65
N TRP A 379 -9.81 16.99 -8.21
CA TRP A 379 -8.55 16.29 -8.50
C TRP A 379 -8.80 15.03 -9.32
N SER A 380 -8.04 14.87 -10.41
CA SER A 380 -8.13 13.64 -11.23
C SER A 380 -7.43 12.45 -10.57
N SER A 381 -7.68 11.23 -11.07
CA SER A 381 -6.95 10.02 -10.64
C SER A 381 -5.44 10.19 -10.79
N ASP A 382 -5.03 10.82 -11.89
CA ASP A 382 -3.63 10.97 -12.28
C ASP A 382 -2.92 11.98 -11.36
N ASP A 383 -3.61 13.06 -10.96
CA ASP A 383 -3.10 14.02 -9.99
C ASP A 383 -2.87 13.38 -8.62
N LEU A 384 -3.75 12.44 -8.25
CA LEU A 384 -3.64 11.69 -6.99
C LEU A 384 -2.52 10.65 -7.04
N ASP A 385 -2.33 9.96 -8.18
CA ASP A 385 -1.17 9.10 -8.41
C ASP A 385 0.14 9.90 -8.32
N ALA A 386 0.17 11.09 -8.91
CA ALA A 386 1.31 11.99 -8.80
C ALA A 386 1.55 12.43 -7.35
N ALA A 387 0.52 12.85 -6.61
CA ALA A 387 0.65 13.31 -5.23
C ALA A 387 1.04 12.21 -4.23
N THR A 388 0.64 10.96 -4.50
CA THR A 388 1.00 9.79 -3.69
C THR A 388 2.22 9.04 -4.24
N SER A 389 2.89 9.60 -5.25
CA SER A 389 4.08 9.00 -5.85
C SER A 389 5.23 8.90 -4.85
N PRO A 390 6.12 7.89 -4.98
CA PRO A 390 7.30 7.77 -4.13
C PRO A 390 8.20 9.01 -4.14
N GLU A 391 8.26 9.71 -5.28
CA GLU A 391 8.99 10.96 -5.46
C GLU A 391 8.40 12.08 -4.60
N SER A 392 7.09 12.33 -4.69
CA SER A 392 6.40 13.35 -3.90
C SER A 392 6.48 13.06 -2.40
N LEU A 393 6.34 11.79 -2.02
CA LEU A 393 6.50 11.35 -0.63
C LEU A 393 7.93 11.55 -0.12
N SER A 394 8.95 11.40 -0.98
CA SER A 394 10.35 11.68 -0.63
C SER A 394 10.60 13.16 -0.41
N MET A 395 10.00 14.04 -1.24
CA MET A 395 10.08 15.48 -1.01
C MET A 395 9.46 15.90 0.32
N ALA A 396 8.32 15.31 0.69
CA ALA A 396 7.70 15.54 2.00
C ALA A 396 8.58 15.05 3.16
N ALA A 397 9.31 13.94 2.96
CA ALA A 397 10.26 13.42 3.94
C ALA A 397 11.54 14.27 4.04
N ASP A 398 11.94 15.00 3.00
CA ASP A 398 13.16 15.83 3.01
C ASP A 398 13.00 17.12 3.84
N ASP A 399 11.78 17.65 3.99
CA ASP A 399 11.52 18.84 4.79
C ASP A 399 11.43 18.53 6.30
N TYR A 400 12.58 18.17 6.90
CA TYR A 400 12.64 17.74 8.30
C TYR A 400 12.74 18.88 9.31
N LYS A 401 13.20 20.05 8.86
CA LYS A 401 13.41 21.22 9.72
C LYS A 401 12.13 21.67 10.42
N GLN A 402 11.00 21.61 9.73
CA GLN A 402 9.70 21.97 10.32
C GLN A 402 9.29 21.08 11.48
N SER A 403 9.78 19.83 11.50
CA SER A 403 9.40 18.81 12.48
C SER A 403 10.39 18.63 13.64
N LEU A 404 11.54 19.33 13.61
CA LEU A 404 12.60 19.19 14.60
C LEU A 404 12.14 19.48 16.03
N SER A 405 11.36 20.54 16.24
CA SER A 405 10.89 20.95 17.57
C SER A 405 9.97 19.91 18.22
N ILE A 406 9.09 19.30 17.44
CA ILE A 406 8.17 18.25 17.88
C ILE A 406 8.95 16.95 18.15
N ALA A 407 9.82 16.55 17.22
CA ALA A 407 10.65 15.36 17.39
C ALA A 407 11.59 15.47 18.60
N LYS A 408 12.13 16.66 18.86
CA LYS A 408 12.93 16.95 20.06
C LYS A 408 12.12 16.74 21.33
N ARG A 409 10.90 17.27 21.41
CA ARG A 409 10.03 17.07 22.58
C ARG A 409 9.77 15.59 22.82
N TRP A 410 9.45 14.84 21.76
CA TRP A 410 9.20 13.41 21.86
C TRP A 410 10.45 12.62 22.29
N ALA A 411 11.62 12.94 21.74
CA ALA A 411 12.88 12.32 22.15
C ALA A 411 13.18 12.56 23.65
N ARG A 412 12.93 13.78 24.15
CA ARG A 412 13.09 14.11 25.58
C ARG A 412 12.17 13.31 26.49
N GLU A 413 10.89 13.19 26.11
CA GLU A 413 9.93 12.39 26.87
C GLU A 413 10.38 10.93 26.95
N ARG A 414 10.93 10.41 25.86
CA ARG A 414 11.42 9.03 25.80
C ARG A 414 12.69 8.78 26.61
N ILE A 415 13.63 9.74 26.60
CA ILE A 415 14.82 9.69 27.47
C ILE A 415 14.38 9.67 28.94
N LYS A 416 13.48 10.57 29.33
CA LYS A 416 12.94 10.60 30.71
C LYS A 416 12.24 9.32 31.12
N MET A 417 11.47 8.70 30.21
CA MET A 417 10.81 7.42 30.49
C MET A 417 11.84 6.29 30.67
N ALA A 418 12.90 6.26 29.86
CA ALA A 418 13.97 5.27 30.00
C ALA A 418 14.74 5.42 31.32
N ASP A 419 14.99 6.66 31.77
CA ASP A 419 15.64 6.94 33.05
C ASP A 419 14.80 6.48 34.25
N VAL A 420 13.47 6.58 34.17
CA VAL A 420 12.56 6.12 35.22
C VAL A 420 12.53 4.58 35.30
N VAL A 421 12.46 3.89 34.16
CA VAL A 421 12.45 2.42 34.11
C VAL A 421 13.79 1.82 34.55
N GLY A 422 14.91 2.41 34.14
CA GLY A 422 16.24 2.02 34.62
C GLY A 422 16.45 2.28 36.11
N GLY A 423 15.76 3.28 36.67
CA GLY A 423 15.76 3.56 38.11
C GLY A 423 14.96 2.53 38.95
N GLU A 424 13.90 1.95 38.39
CA GLU A 424 13.12 0.89 39.07
C GLU A 424 13.82 -0.47 39.03
N GLU A 425 14.51 -0.84 37.94
CA GLU A 425 15.32 -2.07 37.89
C GLU A 425 16.57 -2.02 38.77
N ALA A 426 17.13 -0.83 39.05
CA ALA A 426 18.26 -0.68 39.96
C ALA A 426 17.84 -0.63 41.46
N ALA A 427 16.54 -0.48 41.73
CA ALA A 427 15.97 -0.40 43.09
C ALA A 427 15.31 -1.71 43.56
N ALA A 428 15.19 -2.72 42.68
CA ALA A 428 14.76 -4.09 42.97
C ALA A 428 15.97 -5.02 43.12
#